data_AF-A0A3D2N4S8-F1
#
_entry.id   AF-A0A3D2N4S8-F1
#
_cell.length_a   1.000
_cell.length_b   1.000
_cell.length_c   1.000
_cell.angle_alpha   90.00
_cell.angle_beta   90.00
_cell.angle_gamma   90.00
#
_symmetry.space_group_name_H-M   'P 1'
#
loop_
_entity.id
_entity.type
_entity.pdbx_description
1 polymer ?
#
loop_
_entity_poly.entity_id
_entity_poly.type
_entity_poly.pdbx_seq_one_letter_code
_entity_poly.pdbx_strand_id
1 'polypeptide(L)'
;MVSFDMARVGLALASSASAWINAALLYRGLRRGGIPLTGVFDIRYMVRLLVAVTVMAGVIYVSVPDLTDWFAADMSWRVTRLLMIVTAGAVSFAGVLALLGLRVAEIKGPRSS
;
A
#
# COMPACT_ATOMS: atom_id res chain seq x y z
N MET A 1 -28.83 -7.35 15.00
CA MET A 1 -27.39 -7.23 15.31
C MET A 1 -26.59 -6.96 14.01
N VAL A 2 -26.97 -5.92 13.25
CA VAL A 2 -26.36 -5.55 11.94
C VAL A 2 -25.90 -4.08 11.95
N SER A 3 -26.35 -3.28 12.93
CA SER A 3 -26.16 -1.83 12.96
C SER A 3 -24.74 -1.35 13.35
N PHE A 4 -23.98 -2.17 14.10
CA PHE A 4 -22.66 -1.78 14.60
C PHE A 4 -21.57 -1.80 13.52
N ASP A 5 -21.74 -2.61 12.48
CA ASP A 5 -20.74 -2.77 11.43
C ASP A 5 -20.68 -1.54 10.52
N MET A 6 -21.85 -1.00 10.16
CA MET A 6 -21.93 0.19 9.31
C MET A 6 -21.40 1.47 9.97
N ALA A 7 -21.50 1.59 11.29
CA ALA A 7 -20.92 2.71 12.02
C ALA A 7 -19.37 2.68 11.96
N ARG A 8 -18.76 1.49 12.10
CA ARG A 8 -17.29 1.33 12.02
C ARG A 8 -16.78 1.45 10.60
N VAL A 9 -17.49 0.87 9.62
CA VAL A 9 -17.21 1.04 8.19
C VAL A 9 -17.32 2.52 7.80
N GLY A 10 -18.37 3.21 8.24
CA GLY A 10 -18.56 4.64 7.99
C GLY A 10 -17.43 5.51 8.56
N LEU A 11 -16.93 5.18 9.75
CA LEU A 11 -15.82 5.91 10.39
C LEU A 11 -14.49 5.67 9.66
N ALA A 12 -14.22 4.43 9.24
CA ALA A 12 -13.04 4.09 8.42
C ALA A 12 -13.10 4.76 7.02
N LEU A 13 -14.28 4.80 6.41
CA LEU A 13 -14.51 5.50 5.14
C LEU A 13 -14.34 7.01 5.31
N ALA A 14 -14.83 7.61 6.39
CA ALA A 14 -14.66 9.04 6.65
C ALA A 14 -13.19 9.42 6.87
N SER A 15 -12.41 8.59 7.58
CA SER A 15 -10.97 8.79 7.75
C SER A 15 -10.23 8.72 6.41
N SER A 16 -10.53 7.71 5.60
CA SER A 16 -9.96 7.56 4.26
C SER A 16 -10.34 8.76 3.38
N ALA A 17 -11.63 9.13 3.34
CA ALA A 17 -12.13 10.26 2.57
C ALA A 17 -11.47 11.59 2.99
N SER A 18 -11.30 11.82 4.30
CA SER A 18 -10.59 12.98 4.82
C SER A 18 -9.14 13.04 4.33
N ALA A 19 -8.43 11.91 4.31
CA ALA A 19 -7.08 11.85 3.76
C ALA A 19 -7.04 12.22 2.27
N TRP A 20 -7.98 11.72 1.46
CA TRP A 20 -8.09 12.07 0.04
C TRP A 20 -8.42 13.55 -0.17
N ILE A 21 -9.35 14.11 0.60
CA ILE A 21 -9.71 15.53 0.52
C ILE A 21 -8.51 16.40 0.92
N ASN A 22 -7.80 16.06 1.99
CA ASN A 22 -6.60 16.77 2.43
C ASN A 22 -5.50 16.75 1.36
N ALA A 23 -5.24 15.59 0.75
CA ALA A 23 -4.29 15.48 -0.35
C ALA A 23 -4.71 16.31 -1.58
N ALA A 24 -6.01 16.31 -1.93
CA ALA A 24 -6.54 17.07 -3.06
C ALA A 24 -6.47 18.59 -2.82
N LEU A 25 -6.79 19.05 -1.61
CA LEU A 25 -6.67 20.46 -1.23
C LEU A 25 -5.22 20.92 -1.24
N LEU A 26 -4.28 20.10 -0.74
CA LEU A 26 -2.85 20.37 -0.81
C LEU A 26 -2.39 20.50 -2.27
N TYR A 27 -2.74 19.54 -3.13
CA TYR A 27 -2.42 19.59 -4.55
C TYR A 27 -2.99 20.84 -5.24
N ARG A 28 -4.25 21.19 -4.93
CA ARG A 28 -4.90 22.40 -5.44
C ARG A 28 -4.21 23.68 -4.93
N GLY A 29 -3.78 23.69 -3.68
CA GLY A 29 -3.03 24.80 -3.07
C GLY A 29 -1.67 25.01 -3.75
N LEU A 30 -0.89 23.93 -3.93
CA LEU A 30 0.41 23.97 -4.61
C LEU A 30 0.28 24.43 -6.07
N ARG A 31 -0.74 23.92 -6.78
CA ARG A 31 -1.01 24.32 -8.18
C ARG A 31 -1.42 25.78 -8.29
N ARG A 32 -2.19 26.31 -7.34
CA ARG A 32 -2.57 27.73 -7.28
C ARG A 32 -1.43 28.64 -6.88
N GLY A 33 -0.52 28.16 -6.02
CA GLY A 33 0.69 28.87 -5.61
C GLY A 33 1.80 28.89 -6.66
N GLY A 34 1.55 28.36 -7.87
CA GLY A 34 2.53 28.35 -8.96
C GLY A 34 3.72 27.44 -8.72
N ILE A 35 3.67 26.55 -7.71
CA ILE A 35 4.76 25.63 -7.41
C ILE A 35 4.75 24.51 -8.46
N PRO A 36 5.84 24.33 -9.22
CA PRO A 36 5.90 23.30 -10.26
C PRO A 36 5.83 21.91 -9.62
N LEU A 37 4.79 21.16 -9.98
CA LEU A 37 4.57 19.76 -9.56
C LEU A 37 5.18 18.76 -10.55
N THR A 38 6.08 19.24 -11.41
CA THR A 38 6.80 18.42 -12.40
C THR A 38 7.61 17.35 -11.67
N GLY A 39 7.28 16.08 -11.90
CA GLY A 39 7.90 14.92 -11.25
C GLY A 39 7.07 14.28 -10.13
N VAL A 40 6.03 14.95 -9.61
CA VAL A 40 5.15 14.36 -8.58
C VAL A 40 4.31 13.20 -9.13
N PHE A 41 3.93 13.27 -10.41
CA PHE A 41 3.17 12.23 -11.11
C PHE A 41 4.01 11.58 -12.20
N ASP A 42 5.15 10.99 -11.83
CA ASP A 42 5.89 10.15 -12.76
C ASP A 42 5.08 8.87 -13.05
N ILE A 43 4.50 8.81 -14.25
CA ILE A 43 3.71 7.68 -14.72
C ILE A 43 4.53 6.38 -14.69
N ARG A 44 5.84 6.44 -14.95
CA ARG A 44 6.70 5.25 -14.92
C ARG A 44 6.84 4.71 -13.50
N TYR A 45 7.00 5.60 -12.52
CA TYR A 45 7.01 5.23 -11.10
C TYR A 45 5.66 4.60 -10.69
N MET A 46 4.54 5.21 -11.09
CA MET A 46 3.20 4.67 -10.83
C MET A 46 2.99 3.28 -11.42
N VAL A 47 3.38 3.06 -12.68
CA VAL A 47 3.25 1.74 -13.33
C VAL A 47 4.11 0.70 -12.62
N ARG A 48 5.36 1.03 -12.27
CA ARG A 48 6.24 0.11 -11.51
C ARG A 48 5.65 -0.25 -10.15
N LEU A 49 5.10 0.73 -9.44
CA LEU A 49 4.45 0.52 -8.16
C LEU A 49 3.22 -0.39 -8.31
N LEU A 50 2.36 -0.14 -9.30
CA LEU A 50 1.20 -0.98 -9.58
C LEU A 50 1.61 -2.42 -9.85
N VAL A 51 2.61 -2.65 -10.70
CA VAL A 51 3.13 -4.00 -10.99
C VAL A 51 3.64 -4.68 -9.71
N ALA A 52 4.44 -3.98 -8.89
CA ALA A 52 4.95 -4.52 -7.64
C ALA A 52 3.83 -4.91 -6.66
N VAL A 53 2.80 -4.07 -6.54
CA VAL A 53 1.62 -4.34 -5.71
C VAL A 53 0.82 -5.53 -6.25
N THR A 54 0.62 -5.63 -7.56
CA THR A 54 -0.10 -6.75 -8.18
C THR A 54 0.63 -8.07 -7.95
N VAL A 55 1.96 -8.10 -8.11
CA VAL A 55 2.75 -9.30 -7.85
C VAL A 55 2.68 -9.69 -6.37
N MET A 56 2.86 -8.73 -5.46
CA MET A 56 2.71 -8.96 -4.02
C MET A 56 1.33 -9.54 -3.68
N ALA A 57 0.26 -8.98 -4.23
CA ALA A 57 -1.10 -9.46 -4.01
C ALA A 57 -1.27 -10.90 -4.50
N GLY A 58 -0.70 -11.26 -5.66
CA GLY A 58 -0.69 -12.63 -6.17
C GLY A 58 0.07 -13.60 -5.25
N VAL A 59 1.25 -13.22 -4.77
CA VAL A 59 2.06 -14.02 -3.84
C VAL A 59 1.29 -14.29 -2.54
N ILE A 60 0.68 -13.25 -1.97
CA ILE A 60 -0.13 -13.38 -0.75
C ILE A 60 -1.32 -14.28 -1.03
N TYR A 61 -2.05 -14.09 -2.13
CA TYR A 61 -3.23 -14.87 -2.47
C TYR A 61 -2.93 -16.38 -2.54
N VAL A 62 -1.81 -16.77 -3.16
CA VAL A 62 -1.39 -18.17 -3.24
C VAL A 62 -0.86 -18.70 -1.89
N SER A 63 -0.31 -17.84 -1.05
CA SER A 63 0.27 -18.22 0.24
C SER A 63 -0.78 -18.38 1.36
N VAL A 64 -1.98 -17.84 1.16
CA VAL A 64 -3.09 -17.93 2.12
C VAL A 64 -3.65 -19.36 2.11
N PRO A 65 -3.61 -20.08 3.24
CA PRO A 65 -4.27 -21.38 3.35
C PRO A 65 -5.80 -21.25 3.34
N ASP A 66 -6.45 -22.38 3.09
CA ASP A 66 -7.88 -22.51 3.29
C ASP A 66 -8.30 -22.10 4.70
N LEU A 67 -9.45 -21.42 4.78
CA LEU A 67 -10.04 -20.90 6.02
C LEU A 67 -10.24 -22.01 7.07
N THR A 68 -10.51 -23.24 6.62
CA THR A 68 -10.73 -24.41 7.47
C THR A 68 -9.52 -24.75 8.33
N ASP A 69 -8.32 -24.74 7.74
CA ASP A 69 -7.05 -24.94 8.48
C ASP A 69 -6.76 -23.76 9.40
N TRP A 70 -7.20 -22.56 9.00
CA TRP A 70 -6.97 -21.37 9.78
C TRP A 70 -7.83 -21.35 11.04
N PHE A 71 -9.07 -21.84 11.03
CA PHE A 71 -9.93 -21.94 12.22
C PHE A 71 -9.61 -23.11 13.12
N ALA A 72 -9.06 -24.20 12.59
CA ALA A 72 -8.66 -25.37 13.37
C ALA A 72 -7.31 -25.21 14.09
N ALA A 73 -6.49 -24.23 13.70
CA ALA A 73 -5.12 -24.10 14.19
C ALA A 73 -4.96 -23.24 15.46
N ASP A 74 -3.96 -23.62 16.26
CA ASP A 74 -3.55 -22.91 17.47
C ASP A 74 -3.09 -21.46 17.20
N MET A 75 -3.20 -20.61 18.22
CA MET A 75 -2.84 -19.18 18.15
C MET A 75 -1.39 -18.96 17.70
N SER A 76 -0.45 -19.78 18.18
CA SER A 76 0.97 -19.70 17.81
C SER A 76 1.21 -19.99 16.33
N TRP A 77 0.46 -20.95 15.76
CA TRP A 77 0.51 -21.28 14.34
C TRP A 77 0.00 -20.11 13.48
N ARG A 78 -1.13 -19.50 13.88
CA ARG A 78 -1.70 -18.34 13.20
C ARG A 78 -0.74 -17.16 13.15
N VAL A 79 -0.13 -16.81 14.29
CA VAL A 79 0.82 -15.68 14.39
C VAL A 79 2.06 -15.94 13.53
N THR A 80 2.64 -17.14 13.62
CA THR A 80 3.85 -17.50 12.86
C THR A 80 3.58 -17.47 11.36
N ARG A 81 2.42 -17.98 10.93
CA ARG A 81 2.04 -18.00 9.53
C ARG A 81 1.71 -16.61 8.99
N LEU A 82 1.05 -15.77 9.79
CA LEU A 82 0.85 -14.36 9.46
C LEU A 82 2.18 -13.63 9.27
N LEU A 83 3.13 -13.82 10.19
CA LEU A 83 4.48 -13.24 10.06
C LEU A 83 5.18 -13.72 8.77
N MET A 84 5.07 -14.99 8.41
CA MET A 84 5.61 -15.51 7.15
C MET A 84 4.95 -14.87 5.92
N ILE A 85 3.61 -14.79 5.88
CA ILE A 85 2.90 -14.19 4.75
C ILE A 85 3.25 -12.70 4.61
N VAL A 86 3.31 -11.96 5.72
CA VAL A 86 3.68 -10.54 5.72
C VAL A 86 5.11 -10.33 5.24
N THR A 87 6.05 -11.13 5.75
CA THR A 87 7.47 -11.04 5.34
C THR A 87 7.66 -11.45 3.87
N ALA A 88 6.99 -12.51 3.40
CA ALA A 88 7.00 -12.91 2.00
C ALA A 88 6.41 -11.82 1.09
N GLY A 89 5.28 -11.23 1.48
CA GLY A 89 4.69 -10.08 0.78
C GLY A 89 5.66 -8.91 0.69
N ALA A 90 6.26 -8.50 1.82
CA ALA A 90 7.24 -7.41 1.86
C ALA A 90 8.47 -7.68 0.98
N VAL A 91 9.02 -8.89 1.03
CA VAL A 91 10.17 -9.30 0.20
C VAL A 91 9.79 -9.32 -1.28
N SER A 92 8.61 -9.83 -1.64
CA SER A 92 8.15 -9.85 -3.03
C SER A 92 7.97 -8.43 -3.59
N PHE A 93 7.36 -7.53 -2.82
CA PHE A 93 7.17 -6.14 -3.21
C PHE A 93 8.52 -5.43 -3.40
N ALA A 94 9.41 -5.51 -2.40
CA ALA A 94 10.74 -4.91 -2.46
C ALA A 94 11.58 -5.51 -3.60
N GLY A 95 11.50 -6.82 -3.80
CA GLY A 95 12.19 -7.53 -4.87
C GLY A 95 11.73 -7.09 -6.26
N VAL A 96 10.42 -7.03 -6.51
CA VAL A 96 9.88 -6.56 -7.80
C VAL A 96 10.24 -5.10 -8.04
N LEU A 97 10.14 -4.26 -7.01
CA LEU A 97 10.50 -2.86 -7.10
C LEU A 97 12.00 -2.66 -7.42
N ALA A 98 12.87 -3.45 -6.79
CA ALA A 98 14.30 -3.47 -7.05
C ALA A 98 14.62 -3.97 -8.48
N LEU A 99 13.95 -5.03 -8.94
CA LEU A 99 14.10 -5.58 -10.29
C LEU A 99 13.64 -4.61 -11.37
N LEU A 100 12.55 -3.87 -11.12
CA LEU A 100 12.05 -2.82 -12.01
C LEU A 100 12.96 -1.58 -12.06
N GLY A 101 14.11 -1.61 -11.39
CA GLY A 101 15.14 -0.60 -11.45
C GLY A 101 14.81 0.65 -10.66
N LEU A 102 13.90 0.54 -9.68
CA LEU A 102 13.58 1.64 -8.79
C LEU A 102 14.73 1.81 -7.80
N ARG A 103 15.68 2.66 -8.17
CA ARG A 103 16.81 2.99 -7.30
C ARG A 103 16.23 3.70 -6.08
N VAL A 104 16.55 3.20 -4.88
CA VAL A 104 16.26 3.88 -3.59
C VAL A 104 16.77 5.34 -3.59
N ALA A 105 17.70 5.67 -4.49
CA ALA A 105 18.16 7.02 -4.76
C ALA A 105 17.10 7.97 -5.36
N GLU A 106 16.04 7.50 -6.03
CA GLU A 106 14.92 8.34 -6.50
C GLU A 106 13.97 8.76 -5.37
N ILE A 107 14.00 8.05 -4.23
CA ILE A 107 13.26 8.42 -3.01
C ILE A 107 13.99 9.54 -2.24
N LYS A 108 15.26 9.80 -2.58
CA LYS A 108 16.00 10.96 -2.06
C LYS A 108 15.48 12.19 -2.80
N GLY A 109 14.57 12.93 -2.15
CA GLY A 109 13.99 14.17 -2.67
C GLY A 109 15.04 15.16 -3.21
N PRO A 110 14.60 16.16 -4.00
CA PRO A 110 15.49 17.07 -4.71
C PRO A 110 16.52 17.65 -3.73
N ARG A 111 17.80 17.35 -3.98
CA ARG A 111 18.89 18.00 -3.26
C ARG A 111 18.86 19.46 -3.68
N SER A 112 18.28 20.31 -2.82
CA SER A 112 18.44 21.75 -2.90
C SER A 112 19.93 22.06 -2.71
N SER A 113 20.59 22.42 -3.80
CA SER A 113 21.85 23.18 -3.80
C SER A 113 21.52 24.58 -4.27
#